data_AF-A0A087G3H9-F1
#
_entry.id   AF-A0A087G3H9-F1
#
_cell.length_a   1.000
_cell.length_b   1.000
_cell.length_c   1.000
_cell.angle_alpha   90.00
_cell.angle_beta   90.00
_cell.angle_gamma   90.00
#
_symmetry.space_group_name_H-M   'P 1'
#
loop_
_entity.id
_entity.type
_entity.pdbx_description
1 polymer ?
#
loop_
_entity_poly.entity_id
_entity_poly.type
_entity_poly.pdbx_seq_one_letter_code
_entity_poly.pdbx_strand_id
1 'polypeptide(L)'
;PELIHDILTTLKRNLDVPVTCKIRLLKSSVDTVELARRIEKLGVPALAVHGRKIADRPRDPAKWDEIRDLVAALSIHVIICFWYMHLHNQTCPYLNSTRV
;
A
#
# COMPACT_ATOMS: atom_id res chain seq x y z
N PRO A 1 -15.02 -2.78 3.74
CA PRO A 1 -14.63 -1.35 3.71
C PRO A 1 -15.00 -0.60 5.00
N GLU A 2 -16.21 -0.81 5.50
CA GLU A 2 -16.72 -0.20 6.75
C GLU A 2 -15.86 -0.53 7.97
N LEU A 3 -15.47 -1.80 8.15
CA LEU A 3 -14.58 -2.21 9.24
C LEU A 3 -13.25 -1.43 9.26
N ILE A 4 -12.66 -1.14 8.09
CA ILE A 4 -11.40 -0.39 7.99
C ILE A 4 -11.62 1.07 8.41
N HIS A 5 -12.75 1.65 7.99
CA HIS A 5 -13.15 2.99 8.39
C HIS A 5 -13.29 3.10 9.91
N ASP A 6 -14.00 2.14 10.52
CA ASP A 6 -14.29 2.18 11.95
C ASP A 6 -13.03 1.98 12.80
N ILE A 7 -12.18 1.02 12.42
CA ILE A 7 -10.89 0.80 13.08
C ILE A 7 -10.04 2.06 13.00
N LEU A 8 -9.85 2.64 11.81
CA LEU A 8 -8.96 3.79 11.64
C LEU A 8 -9.48 5.06 12.29
N THR A 9 -10.79 5.31 12.20
CA THR A 9 -11.43 6.45 12.88
C THR A 9 -11.28 6.30 14.39
N THR A 10 -11.48 5.09 14.93
CA THR A 10 -11.31 4.82 16.36
C THR A 10 -9.87 5.01 16.80
N LEU A 11 -8.90 4.45 16.07
CA LEU A 11 -7.48 4.59 16.41
C LEU A 11 -7.04 6.06 16.37
N LYS A 12 -7.38 6.79 15.31
CA LYS A 12 -7.02 8.21 15.19
C LYS A 12 -7.63 9.11 16.25
N ARG A 13 -8.84 8.80 16.72
CA ARG A 13 -9.50 9.60 17.76
C ARG A 13 -8.87 9.41 19.14
N ASN A 14 -8.26 8.25 19.40
CA ASN A 14 -7.80 7.86 20.73
C ASN A 14 -6.27 7.83 20.89
N LEU A 15 -5.50 8.09 19.82
CA LEU A 15 -4.05 8.05 19.83
C LEU A 15 -3.48 9.40 19.39
N ASP A 16 -2.53 9.93 20.16
CA ASP A 16 -1.79 11.16 19.82
C ASP A 16 -0.61 10.90 18.86
N VAL A 17 -0.42 9.65 18.43
CA VAL A 17 0.63 9.25 17.50
C VAL A 17 0.07 9.05 16.08
N PRO A 18 0.87 9.30 15.03
CA PRO A 18 0.42 9.07 13.66
C PRO A 18 0.07 7.59 13.40
N VAL A 19 -1.12 7.35 12.86
CA VAL A 19 -1.59 6.01 12.49
C VAL A 19 -1.43 5.80 11.00
N THR A 20 -0.65 4.79 10.61
CA THR A 20 -0.46 4.35 9.21
C THR A 20 -1.08 2.98 8.95
N CYS A 21 -1.31 2.62 7.69
CA CYS A 21 -1.82 1.30 7.31
C CYS A 21 -0.83 0.53 6.46
N LYS A 22 -0.94 -0.81 6.48
CA LYS A 22 -0.28 -1.69 5.52
C LYS A 22 -1.31 -2.56 4.80
N ILE A 23 -1.26 -2.56 3.47
CA ILE A 23 -2.16 -3.37 2.63
C ILE A 23 -1.40 -4.29 1.67
N ARG A 24 -2.10 -5.29 1.14
CA ARG A 24 -1.70 -6.07 -0.04
C ARG A 24 -2.59 -5.68 -1.21
N LEU A 25 -2.12 -5.94 -2.43
CA LEU A 25 -2.92 -5.73 -3.63
C LEU A 25 -4.16 -6.64 -3.63
N LEU A 26 -5.29 -6.13 -4.12
CA LEU A 26 -6.51 -6.90 -4.32
C LEU A 26 -6.47 -7.61 -5.68
N LYS A 27 -7.53 -8.35 -6.01
CA LYS A 27 -7.63 -9.06 -7.29
C LYS A 27 -7.58 -8.09 -8.47
N SER A 28 -8.28 -6.97 -8.34
CA SER A 28 -8.32 -5.87 -9.31
C SER A 28 -7.45 -4.69 -8.83
N SER A 29 -6.74 -4.05 -9.77
CA SER A 29 -5.99 -2.82 -9.50
C SER A 29 -6.94 -1.67 -9.14
N VAL A 30 -8.11 -1.60 -9.80
CA VAL A 30 -9.14 -0.59 -9.53
C VAL A 30 -9.62 -0.66 -8.09
N ASP A 31 -9.94 -1.87 -7.61
CA ASP A 31 -10.39 -2.08 -6.23
C ASP A 31 -9.30 -1.68 -5.21
N THR A 32 -8.03 -1.95 -5.55
CA THR A 32 -6.88 -1.58 -4.71
C THR A 32 -6.75 -0.07 -4.60
N VAL A 33 -6.86 0.64 -5.72
CA VAL A 33 -6.82 2.11 -5.77
C VAL A 33 -8.00 2.71 -5.02
N GLU A 34 -9.20 2.16 -5.21
CA GLU A 34 -10.40 2.64 -4.50
C GLU A 34 -10.26 2.46 -2.98
N LEU A 35 -9.79 1.29 -2.53
CA LEU A 35 -9.52 1.03 -1.12
C LEU A 35 -8.49 2.03 -0.57
N ALA A 36 -7.40 2.25 -1.29
CA ALA A 36 -6.36 3.16 -0.84
C ALA A 36 -6.83 4.62 -0.77
N ARG A 37 -7.62 5.09 -1.74
CA ARG A 37 -8.26 6.42 -1.69
C ARG A 37 -9.21 6.55 -0.50
N ARG A 38 -9.94 5.49 -0.15
CA ARG A 38 -10.79 5.48 1.04
C ARG A 38 -9.95 5.61 2.32
N ILE A 39 -8.82 4.90 2.40
CA ILE A 39 -7.89 5.00 3.55
C ILE A 39 -7.27 6.40 3.63
N GLU A 40 -6.83 6.96 2.50
CA GLU A 40 -6.32 8.33 2.41
C GLU A 40 -7.31 9.37 2.94
N LYS A 41 -8.61 9.25 2.61
CA LYS A 41 -9.66 10.14 3.10
C LYS A 41 -9.84 10.12 4.62
N LEU A 42 -9.38 9.07 5.30
CA LEU A 42 -9.36 8.99 6.77
C LEU A 42 -8.20 9.78 7.38
N GLY A 43 -7.33 10.37 6.54
CA GLY A 43 -6.24 11.23 6.92
C GLY A 43 -5.06 10.46 7.53
N VAL A 44 -4.75 9.27 7.02
CA VAL A 44 -3.48 8.61 7.34
C VAL A 44 -2.34 9.34 6.61
N PRO A 45 -1.18 9.55 7.25
CA PRO A 45 -0.08 10.31 6.63
C PRO A 45 0.70 9.50 5.60
N ALA A 46 0.65 8.16 5.71
CA ALA A 46 1.32 7.25 4.79
C ALA A 46 0.59 5.89 4.71
N LEU A 47 0.76 5.22 3.57
CA LEU A 47 0.22 3.90 3.29
C LEU A 47 1.35 2.97 2.84
N ALA A 48 1.58 1.91 3.62
CA ALA A 48 2.49 0.85 3.25
C ALA A 48 1.81 -0.16 2.32
N VAL A 49 2.45 -0.52 1.22
CA VAL A 49 1.89 -1.42 0.21
C VAL A 49 2.85 -2.56 -0.04
N HIS A 50 2.36 -3.78 0.17
CA HIS A 50 3.05 -4.98 -0.26
C HIS A 50 2.65 -5.27 -1.71
N GLY A 51 3.61 -5.21 -2.63
CA GLY A 51 3.40 -5.30 -4.08
C GLY A 51 2.90 -6.64 -4.63
N ARG A 52 2.24 -7.46 -3.83
CA ARG A 52 1.73 -8.79 -4.21
C ARG A 52 0.32 -8.98 -3.68
N LYS A 53 -0.48 -9.74 -4.42
CA LYS A 53 -1.85 -10.12 -4.06
C LYS A 53 -1.83 -11.14 -2.94
N ILE A 54 -2.94 -11.31 -2.23
CA ILE A 54 -3.04 -12.23 -1.08
C ILE A 54 -2.65 -13.67 -1.45
N ALA A 55 -3.03 -14.12 -2.64
CA ALA A 55 -2.76 -15.47 -3.15
C ALA A 55 -1.29 -15.70 -3.56
N ASP A 56 -0.54 -14.64 -3.82
CA ASP A 56 0.84 -14.73 -4.30
C ASP A 56 1.79 -15.23 -3.19
N ARG A 57 2.75 -16.06 -3.61
CA ARG A 57 3.81 -16.64 -2.78
C ARG A 57 5.02 -15.71 -2.68
N PRO A 58 5.95 -15.96 -1.73
CA PRO A 58 7.22 -15.25 -1.62
C PRO A 58 8.03 -15.15 -2.91
N ARG A 59 8.06 -16.23 -3.70
CA ARG A 59 8.80 -16.31 -4.96
C ARG A 59 8.18 -15.54 -6.12
N ASP A 60 6.89 -15.24 -6.04
CA ASP A 60 6.18 -14.60 -7.15
C ASP A 60 6.63 -13.14 -7.25
N PRO A 61 6.75 -12.58 -8.46
CA PRO A 61 7.20 -11.21 -8.66
C PRO A 61 6.20 -10.20 -8.13
N ALA A 62 6.72 -9.09 -7.59
CA ALA A 62 5.88 -7.93 -7.27
C ALA A 62 5.25 -7.32 -8.53
N LYS A 63 4.03 -6.83 -8.40
CA LYS A 63 3.24 -6.18 -9.45
C LYS A 63 3.58 -4.70 -9.52
N TRP A 64 4.76 -4.41 -10.07
CA TRP A 64 5.32 -3.05 -10.12
C TRP A 64 4.42 -2.03 -10.83
N ASP A 65 3.76 -2.43 -11.91
CA ASP A 65 2.84 -1.54 -12.62
C ASP A 65 1.62 -1.18 -11.77
N GLU A 66 1.03 -2.14 -11.06
CA GLU A 66 -0.09 -1.88 -10.14
C GLU A 66 0.34 -0.95 -8.99
N ILE A 67 1.58 -1.06 -8.51
CA ILE A 67 2.14 -0.17 -7.48
C ILE A 67 2.34 1.24 -8.05
N ARG A 68 2.89 1.37 -9.25
CA ARG A 68 3.10 2.67 -9.91
C ARG A 68 1.76 3.40 -10.08
N ASP A 69 0.74 2.69 -10.53
CA ASP A 69 -0.60 3.27 -10.73
C ASP A 69 -1.22 3.69 -9.39
N LEU A 70 -1.00 2.91 -8.33
CA LEU A 70 -1.43 3.24 -6.97
C LEU A 70 -0.73 4.48 -6.42
N VAL A 71 0.59 4.57 -6.58
CA VAL A 71 1.39 5.74 -6.19
C VAL A 71 0.94 7.00 -6.93
N ALA A 72 0.66 6.88 -8.23
CA ALA A 72 0.17 8.00 -9.03
C ALA A 72 -1.24 8.46 -8.64
N ALA A 73 -2.06 7.57 -8.08
CA ALA A 73 -3.45 7.86 -7.71
C ALA A 73 -3.61 8.54 -6.33
N LEU A 74 -2.61 8.45 -5.46
CA LEU A 74 -2.65 8.93 -4.08
C LEU A 74 -1.82 10.22 -3.91
N SER A 75 -2.22 11.04 -2.95
CA SER A 75 -1.51 12.27 -2.55
C SER A 75 -0.67 12.07 -1.30
N ILE A 76 -0.92 11.00 -0.54
CA ILE A 76 -0.14 10.59 0.64
C ILE A 76 1.10 9.79 0.26
N HIS A 77 2.07 9.72 1.18
CA HIS A 77 3.28 8.92 0.98
C HIS A 77 2.95 7.43 0.91
N VAL A 78 3.47 6.76 -0.11
CA VAL A 78 3.36 5.31 -0.26
C VAL A 78 4.70 4.67 0.08
N ILE A 79 4.70 3.69 0.97
CA ILE A 79 5.91 2.95 1.37
C ILE A 79 5.81 1.55 0.80
N ILE A 80 6.72 1.15 -0.09
CA ILE A 80 6.66 -0.19 -0.65
C ILE A 80 7.37 -1.19 0.26
N CYS A 81 6.64 -2.20 0.74
CA CYS A 81 7.20 -3.21 1.63
C CYS A 81 7.78 -4.38 0.84
N PHE A 82 9.08 -4.62 1.02
CA PHE A 82 9.77 -5.77 0.46
C PHE A 82 10.41 -6.61 1.54
N TRP A 83 9.95 -7.86 1.70
CA TRP A 83 10.56 -8.80 2.63
C TRP A 83 11.57 -9.76 1.96
N TYR A 84 11.62 -9.82 0.62
CA TYR A 84 12.33 -10.90 -0.10
C TYR A 84 13.12 -10.47 -1.35
N MET A 85 13.48 -9.19 -1.51
CA MET A 85 14.22 -8.75 -2.72
C MET A 85 15.56 -9.47 -2.89
N HIS A 86 16.30 -9.66 -1.79
CA HIS A 86 17.65 -10.21 -1.84
C HIS A 86 17.70 -11.71 -2.16
N LEU A 87 16.69 -12.47 -1.76
CA LEU A 87 16.66 -13.93 -1.94
C LEU A 87 16.22 -14.36 -3.35
N HIS A 88 15.58 -13.47 -4.11
CA HIS A 88 15.06 -13.79 -5.45
C HIS A 88 15.44 -12.78 -6.53
N ASN A 89 16.47 -11.95 -6.29
CA ASN A 89 16.98 -10.96 -7.25
C ASN A 89 15.87 -10.03 -7.81
N GLN A 90 14.85 -9.72 -7.00
CA GLN A 90 13.79 -8.81 -7.42
C GLN A 90 14.19 -7.40 -7.03
N THR A 91 14.42 -6.53 -8.01
CA THR A 91 14.68 -5.09 -7.79
C THR A 91 13.49 -4.26 -8.22
N CYS A 92 13.16 -3.20 -7.47
CA CYS A 92 12.18 -2.23 -7.92
C CYS A 92 12.75 -1.47 -9.12
N PRO A 93 12.15 -1.55 -10.32
CA PRO A 93 12.64 -0.81 -11.49
C PRO A 93 12.45 0.70 -11.33
N TYR A 94 11.70 1.14 -10.32
CA TYR A 94 11.30 2.53 -10.11
C TYR A 94 11.94 3.18 -8.88
N LEU A 95 12.99 2.59 -8.28
CA LEU A 95 13.69 3.12 -7.10
C LEU A 95 14.22 4.55 -7.26
N ASN A 96 14.41 5.01 -8.50
CA ASN A 96 14.87 6.38 -8.79
C ASN A 96 13.72 7.36 -9.09
N SER A 97 12.46 6.92 -9.02
CA SER A 97 11.31 7.78 -9.23
C SER A 97 10.99 8.52 -7.93
N THR A 98 10.96 9.85 -7.98
CA THR A 98 10.78 10.75 -6.82
C THR A 98 9.46 10.60 -6.05
N ARG A 99 8.59 9.67 -6.45
CA ARG A 99 7.33 9.36 -5.76
C ARG A 99 7.17 7.90 -5.33
N VAL A 100 8.10 7.00 -5.66
CA VAL A 100 7.99 5.55 -5.46
C VAL A 100 8.94 5.05 -4.37
#